data_AF-A0A7W1CVA4-F1
#
_entry.id   AF-A0A7W1CVA4-F1
#
_cell.length_a   1.000
_cell.length_b   1.000
_cell.length_c   1.000
_cell.angle_alpha   90.00
_cell.angle_beta   90.00
_cell.angle_gamma   90.00
#
_symmetry.space_group_name_H-M   'P 1'
#
loop_
_entity.id
_entity.type
_entity.pdbx_description
1 polymer ?
#
loop_
_entity_poly.entity_id
_entity_poly.type
_entity_poly.pdbx_seq_one_letter_code
_entity_poly.pdbx_strand_id
1 'polypeptide(L)'
;GTHAGGAADLGNAESGIVVNGASRNLIGGSQPSARNLIAGNGTAGVLIFSTVVGVTASANIVEGNYIGTDATGTAALGNAEDGVRISVNTSDNFVGGAAAGAGNLISGNVRNGVYITDLGGGSSGGSNRVQGNLIGTDAAALPRWGTSKMASSSKTVWTTRSAAPPPALAT
;
A
#
# COMPACT_ATOMS: atom_id res chain seq x y z
N GLY A 1 -4.54 15.01 -3.76
CA GLY A 1 -3.37 15.29 -2.90
C GLY A 1 -3.84 15.90 -1.60
N THR A 2 -2.93 16.37 -0.76
CA THR A 2 -3.27 17.01 0.53
C THR A 2 -2.73 18.43 0.56
N HIS A 3 -3.21 19.28 1.48
CA HIS A 3 -2.50 20.53 1.79
C HIS A 3 -1.07 20.25 2.30
N ALA A 4 -0.21 21.27 2.39
CA ALA A 4 1.20 21.12 2.77
C ALA A 4 1.44 20.40 4.12
N GLY A 5 0.48 20.48 5.06
CA GLY A 5 0.52 19.78 6.35
C GLY A 5 0.02 18.32 6.33
N GLY A 6 -0.44 17.79 5.19
CA GLY A 6 -0.94 16.43 5.07
C GLY A 6 -2.23 16.09 5.82
N ALA A 7 -2.97 17.08 6.35
CA ALA A 7 -4.12 16.88 7.23
C ALA A 7 -5.49 17.26 6.61
N ALA A 8 -5.54 17.91 5.44
CA ALA A 8 -6.78 18.15 4.70
C ALA A 8 -6.66 17.77 3.24
N ASP A 9 -7.81 17.38 2.70
CA ASP A 9 -7.99 16.92 1.35
C ASP A 9 -7.90 18.09 0.36
N LEU A 10 -6.93 18.00 -0.55
CA LEU A 10 -6.83 18.80 -1.78
C LEU A 10 -6.64 17.83 -2.97
N GLY A 11 -7.44 16.77 -2.94
CA GLY A 11 -7.60 15.73 -3.92
C GLY A 11 -7.52 16.21 -5.36
N ASN A 12 -6.94 15.39 -6.23
CA ASN A 12 -7.36 15.47 -7.63
C ASN A 12 -8.65 14.63 -7.78
N ALA A 13 -9.44 14.87 -8.83
CA ALA A 13 -10.68 14.13 -9.09
C ALA A 13 -10.43 12.70 -9.63
N GLU A 14 -9.17 12.33 -9.91
CA GLU A 14 -8.78 11.06 -10.50
C GLU A 14 -7.94 10.23 -9.52
N SER A 15 -6.94 9.50 -10.01
CA SER A 15 -6.02 8.73 -9.18
C SER A 15 -4.83 9.61 -8.77
N GLY A 16 -4.25 9.33 -7.61
CA GLY A 16 -3.08 10.07 -7.14
C GLY A 16 -1.87 9.89 -8.06
N ILE A 17 -1.49 8.64 -8.31
CA ILE A 17 -0.40 8.26 -9.21
C ILE A 17 -0.90 7.21 -10.21
N VAL A 18 -0.62 7.42 -11.49
CA VAL A 18 -1.02 6.52 -12.57
C VAL A 18 0.21 5.98 -13.30
N VAL A 19 0.28 4.66 -13.43
CA VAL A 19 1.26 3.93 -14.23
C VAL A 19 0.52 3.19 -15.35
N ASN A 20 0.61 3.73 -16.57
CA ASN A 20 -0.05 3.16 -17.76
C ASN A 20 0.99 2.56 -18.71
N GLY A 21 1.03 1.23 -18.84
CA GLY A 21 1.93 0.51 -19.75
C GLY A 21 3.42 0.60 -19.41
N ALA A 22 3.79 1.36 -18.38
CA ALA A 22 5.16 1.56 -17.97
C ALA A 22 5.63 0.46 -16.99
N SER A 23 6.92 0.18 -17.04
CA SER A 23 7.55 -0.85 -16.23
C SER A 23 8.73 -0.29 -15.44
N ARG A 24 9.08 -0.93 -14.32
CA ARG A 24 10.25 -0.60 -13.48
C ARG A 24 10.21 0.80 -12.86
N ASN A 25 9.02 1.29 -12.54
CA ASN A 25 8.87 2.52 -11.77
C ASN A 25 8.98 2.23 -10.28
N LEU A 26 9.66 3.12 -9.54
CA LEU A 26 9.68 3.13 -8.07
C LEU A 26 8.80 4.27 -7.57
N ILE A 27 7.74 3.92 -6.85
CA ILE A 27 6.86 4.86 -6.15
C ILE A 27 7.16 4.74 -4.66
N GLY A 28 7.90 5.72 -4.16
CA GLY A 28 8.29 5.82 -2.76
C GLY A 28 9.74 5.40 -2.53
N GLY A 29 9.95 4.62 -1.48
CA GLY A 29 11.26 4.07 -1.10
C GLY A 29 11.30 3.61 0.36
N SER A 30 12.20 2.68 0.67
CA SER A 30 12.37 2.14 2.04
C SER A 30 12.80 3.17 3.12
N GLN A 31 13.28 4.35 2.72
CA GLN A 31 13.62 5.42 3.65
C GLN A 31 12.43 6.35 3.90
N PRO A 32 12.17 6.81 5.14
CA PRO A 32 11.06 7.72 5.43
C PRO A 32 11.05 9.01 4.59
N SER A 33 12.22 9.51 4.16
CA SER A 33 12.34 10.69 3.30
C SER A 33 11.91 10.47 1.85
N ALA A 34 11.85 9.20 1.40
CA ALA A 34 11.38 8.83 0.07
C ALA A 34 9.86 8.56 0.03
N ARG A 35 9.19 8.59 1.18
CA ARG A 35 7.76 8.30 1.33
C ARG A 35 6.91 9.32 0.60
N ASN A 36 5.96 8.83 -0.19
CA ASN A 36 4.85 9.67 -0.65
C ASN A 36 3.68 9.60 0.33
N LEU A 37 2.96 10.72 0.45
CA LEU A 37 1.64 10.80 1.06
C LEU A 37 0.58 10.87 -0.05
N ILE A 38 -0.19 9.80 -0.22
CA ILE A 38 -1.12 9.62 -1.35
C ILE A 38 -2.54 9.47 -0.80
N ALA A 39 -3.21 10.59 -0.66
CA ALA A 39 -4.48 10.70 0.05
C ALA A 39 -5.44 11.69 -0.64
N GLY A 40 -6.73 11.53 -0.34
CA GLY A 40 -7.80 12.41 -0.80
C GLY A 40 -8.11 12.37 -2.30
N ASN A 41 -7.64 11.37 -3.06
CA ASN A 41 -7.88 11.36 -4.51
C ASN A 41 -9.27 10.79 -4.84
N GLY A 42 -9.88 11.29 -5.93
CA GLY A 42 -11.24 10.95 -6.35
C GLY A 42 -11.45 9.50 -6.81
N THR A 43 -10.36 8.75 -7.05
CA THR A 43 -10.41 7.32 -7.39
C THR A 43 -9.40 6.52 -6.54
N ALA A 44 -8.44 5.83 -7.16
CA ALA A 44 -7.40 5.09 -6.46
C ALA A 44 -6.25 5.99 -5.98
N GLY A 45 -5.56 5.59 -4.92
CA GLY A 45 -4.30 6.24 -4.55
C GLY A 45 -3.23 6.02 -5.63
N VAL A 46 -2.95 4.75 -5.93
CA VAL A 46 -2.04 4.34 -7.02
C VAL A 46 -2.78 3.40 -7.96
N LEU A 47 -2.72 3.67 -9.27
CA LEU A 47 -3.32 2.86 -10.31
C LEU A 47 -2.25 2.36 -11.29
N ILE A 48 -2.15 1.03 -11.46
CA ILE A 48 -1.22 0.38 -12.40
C ILE A 48 -2.05 -0.45 -13.40
N PHE A 49 -1.91 -0.17 -14.69
CA PHE A 49 -2.63 -0.86 -15.76
C PHE A 49 -1.91 -0.72 -17.10
N SER A 50 -2.39 -1.41 -18.13
CA SER A 50 -2.05 -1.11 -19.52
C SER A 50 -3.26 -1.33 -20.43
N THR A 51 -3.60 -0.34 -21.25
CA THR A 51 -4.66 -0.45 -22.27
C THR A 51 -4.14 -0.90 -23.64
N VAL A 52 -2.82 -1.04 -23.80
CA VAL A 52 -2.20 -1.33 -25.10
C VAL A 52 -1.90 -2.82 -25.22
N VAL A 53 -2.40 -3.44 -26.29
CA VAL A 53 -2.15 -4.85 -26.59
C VAL A 53 -0.66 -5.10 -26.80
N GLY A 54 -0.13 -6.13 -26.14
CA GLY A 54 1.30 -6.47 -26.18
C GLY A 54 2.19 -5.60 -25.29
N VAL A 55 1.61 -4.65 -24.53
CA VAL A 55 2.34 -3.86 -23.54
C VAL A 55 1.88 -4.25 -22.14
N THR A 56 2.82 -4.68 -21.31
CA THR A 56 2.57 -5.06 -19.92
C THR A 56 3.18 -4.03 -18.98
N ALA A 57 2.39 -3.48 -18.06
CA ALA A 57 2.92 -2.68 -16.95
C ALA A 57 3.48 -3.62 -15.89
N SER A 58 4.81 -3.72 -15.83
CA SER A 58 5.49 -4.77 -15.07
C SER A 58 6.61 -4.27 -14.17
N ALA A 59 6.93 -5.05 -13.14
CA ALA A 59 8.05 -4.77 -12.24
C ALA A 59 8.01 -3.37 -11.60
N ASN A 60 6.81 -2.79 -11.44
CA ASN A 60 6.66 -1.55 -10.70
C ASN A 60 6.63 -1.84 -9.21
N ILE A 61 7.26 -0.96 -8.42
CA ILE A 61 7.39 -1.11 -6.98
C ILE A 61 6.70 0.08 -6.32
N VAL A 62 5.71 -0.21 -5.48
CA VAL A 62 5.07 0.76 -4.58
C VAL A 62 5.53 0.41 -3.19
N GLU A 63 6.44 1.19 -2.59
CA GLU A 63 7.01 0.86 -1.27
C GLU A 63 7.17 2.08 -0.35
N GLY A 64 7.03 1.85 0.95
CA GLY A 64 7.27 2.86 1.99
C GLY A 64 6.31 4.06 1.99
N ASN A 65 5.17 3.97 1.29
CA ASN A 65 4.19 5.06 1.16
C ASN A 65 3.12 5.05 2.26
N TYR A 66 2.52 6.22 2.49
CA TYR A 66 1.26 6.35 3.23
C TYR A 66 0.14 6.62 2.22
N ILE A 67 -0.88 5.74 2.19
CA ILE A 67 -1.92 5.73 1.17
C ILE A 67 -3.30 5.69 1.84
N GLY A 68 -4.05 6.79 1.71
CA GLY A 68 -5.40 6.98 2.28
C GLY A 68 -5.43 7.47 3.74
N THR A 69 -4.29 7.87 4.29
CA THR A 69 -4.16 8.45 5.64
C THR A 69 -3.61 9.86 5.58
N ASP A 70 -3.61 10.56 6.71
CA ASP A 70 -2.83 11.78 6.89
C ASP A 70 -1.32 11.49 6.98
N ALA A 71 -0.51 12.57 7.07
CA ALA A 71 0.95 12.48 7.20
C ALA A 71 1.43 11.70 8.43
N THR A 72 0.61 11.66 9.50
CA THR A 72 0.94 10.89 10.71
C THR A 72 0.60 9.41 10.57
N GLY A 73 -0.26 9.06 9.61
CA GLY A 73 -0.77 7.70 9.43
C GLY A 73 -1.88 7.34 10.43
N THR A 74 -2.39 8.30 11.21
CA THR A 74 -3.33 8.08 12.32
C THR A 74 -4.76 8.55 12.01
N ALA A 75 -4.94 9.54 11.14
CA ALA A 75 -6.25 9.93 10.64
C ALA A 75 -6.52 9.36 9.24
N ALA A 76 -7.79 9.03 8.96
CA ALA A 76 -8.20 8.66 7.61
C ALA A 76 -8.32 9.90 6.73
N LEU A 77 -7.70 9.86 5.56
CA LEU A 77 -7.82 10.85 4.50
C LEU A 77 -7.92 10.09 3.17
N GLY A 78 -8.94 9.23 3.11
CA GLY A 78 -9.05 8.15 2.14
C GLY A 78 -9.05 8.61 0.70
N ASN A 79 -8.51 7.77 -0.18
CA ASN A 79 -8.89 7.85 -1.58
C ASN A 79 -10.33 7.31 -1.73
N ALA A 80 -11.10 7.88 -2.65
CA ALA A 80 -12.52 7.58 -2.83
C ALA A 80 -12.80 6.16 -3.38
N GLU A 81 -11.77 5.44 -3.82
CA GLU A 81 -11.85 4.03 -4.17
C GLU A 81 -10.78 3.20 -3.44
N ASP A 82 -9.84 2.60 -4.17
CA ASP A 82 -8.83 1.68 -3.62
C ASP A 82 -7.55 2.41 -3.21
N GLY A 83 -6.79 1.89 -2.26
CA GLY A 83 -5.45 2.41 -1.97
C GLY A 83 -4.51 2.19 -3.14
N VAL A 84 -4.29 0.92 -3.50
CA VAL A 84 -3.51 0.52 -4.68
C VAL A 84 -4.37 -0.39 -5.56
N ARG A 85 -4.52 -0.03 -6.83
CA ARG A 85 -5.22 -0.82 -7.84
C ARG A 85 -4.23 -1.31 -8.89
N ILE A 86 -4.19 -2.61 -9.09
CA ILE A 86 -3.45 -3.28 -10.17
C ILE A 86 -4.48 -3.94 -11.09
N SER A 87 -4.52 -3.55 -12.35
CA SER A 87 -5.57 -3.93 -13.31
C SER A 87 -5.00 -4.70 -14.51
N VAL A 88 -5.75 -4.70 -15.62
CA VAL A 88 -5.43 -5.40 -16.87
C VAL A 88 -4.01 -5.19 -17.39
N ASN A 89 -3.46 -6.23 -18.01
CA ASN A 89 -2.14 -6.24 -18.65
C ASN A 89 -1.01 -5.80 -17.71
N THR A 90 -1.00 -6.36 -16.50
CA THR A 90 0.02 -6.13 -15.48
C THR A 90 0.66 -7.43 -15.02
N SER A 91 1.94 -7.39 -14.65
CA SER A 91 2.65 -8.54 -14.10
C SER A 91 3.77 -8.13 -13.15
N ASP A 92 4.12 -8.98 -12.19
CA ASP A 92 5.33 -8.84 -11.37
C ASP A 92 5.47 -7.49 -10.65
N ASN A 93 4.35 -6.84 -10.32
CA ASN A 93 4.36 -5.60 -9.56
C ASN A 93 4.40 -5.91 -8.06
N PHE A 94 5.12 -5.07 -7.31
CA PHE A 94 5.30 -5.20 -5.88
C PHE A 94 4.56 -4.07 -5.17
N VAL A 95 3.65 -4.44 -4.28
CA VAL A 95 3.07 -3.54 -3.29
C VAL A 95 3.70 -3.91 -1.96
N GLY A 96 4.64 -3.09 -1.53
CA GLY A 96 5.49 -3.30 -0.37
C GLY A 96 6.69 -4.21 -0.65
N GLY A 97 7.37 -4.61 0.41
CA GLY A 97 8.56 -5.45 0.33
C GLY A 97 8.91 -6.09 1.67
N ALA A 98 9.86 -7.03 1.66
CA ALA A 98 10.33 -7.73 2.85
C ALA A 98 11.31 -6.90 3.70
N ALA A 99 11.96 -5.90 3.10
CA ALA A 99 12.90 -5.03 3.79
C ALA A 99 12.18 -4.12 4.79
N ALA A 100 12.84 -3.78 5.89
CA ALA A 100 12.33 -2.80 6.83
C ALA A 100 12.09 -1.47 6.11
N GLY A 101 10.93 -0.85 6.33
CA GLY A 101 10.54 0.40 5.67
C GLY A 101 9.95 0.26 4.26
N ALA A 102 10.05 -0.92 3.63
CA ALA A 102 9.45 -1.14 2.29
C ALA A 102 7.92 -1.33 2.36
N GLY A 103 7.38 -1.76 3.50
CA GLY A 103 5.93 -1.86 3.70
C GLY A 103 5.20 -0.53 3.56
N ASN A 104 4.10 -0.51 2.81
CA ASN A 104 3.22 0.65 2.77
C ASN A 104 2.24 0.64 3.95
N LEU A 105 1.84 1.82 4.41
CA LEU A 105 0.63 2.01 5.21
C LEU A 105 -0.54 2.30 4.27
N ILE A 106 -1.46 1.36 4.12
CA ILE A 106 -2.61 1.47 3.22
C ILE A 106 -3.88 1.36 4.05
N SER A 107 -4.49 2.49 4.37
CA SER A 107 -5.62 2.53 5.27
C SER A 107 -6.50 3.74 4.99
N GLY A 108 -7.74 3.73 5.47
CA GLY A 108 -8.67 4.86 5.34
C GLY A 108 -9.26 5.05 3.94
N ASN A 109 -8.87 4.25 2.94
CA ASN A 109 -9.49 4.24 1.60
C ASN A 109 -10.93 3.73 1.66
N VAL A 110 -11.79 4.23 0.77
CA VAL A 110 -13.25 3.98 0.83
C VAL A 110 -13.63 2.55 0.41
N ARG A 111 -12.91 1.96 -0.55
CA ARG A 111 -13.14 0.58 -1.00
C ARG A 111 -12.08 -0.38 -0.44
N ASN A 112 -11.13 -0.83 -1.26
CA ASN A 112 -10.14 -1.82 -0.85
C ASN A 112 -8.81 -1.16 -0.46
N GLY A 113 -8.02 -1.84 0.37
CA GLY A 113 -6.62 -1.46 0.56
C GLY A 113 -5.82 -1.69 -0.73
N VAL A 114 -5.76 -2.95 -1.16
CA VAL A 114 -5.16 -3.35 -2.44
C VAL A 114 -6.19 -4.14 -3.23
N TYR A 115 -6.43 -3.73 -4.48
CA TYR A 115 -7.31 -4.44 -5.40
C TYR A 115 -6.52 -4.88 -6.64
N ILE A 116 -6.43 -6.19 -6.84
CA ILE A 116 -5.76 -6.80 -8.00
C ILE A 116 -6.84 -7.50 -8.82
N THR A 117 -6.99 -7.10 -10.08
CA THR A 117 -7.99 -7.65 -10.99
C THR A 117 -7.41 -7.83 -12.37
N ASP A 118 -7.91 -8.83 -13.08
CA ASP A 118 -7.72 -9.00 -14.51
C ASP A 118 -9.11 -9.04 -15.15
N LEU A 119 -9.35 -8.17 -16.14
CA LEU A 119 -10.62 -8.09 -16.88
C LEU A 119 -10.58 -8.84 -18.22
N GLY A 120 -9.70 -9.84 -18.35
CA GLY A 120 -9.92 -10.98 -19.24
C GLY A 120 -9.27 -10.86 -20.61
N GLY A 121 -8.29 -11.75 -20.86
CA GLY A 121 -7.82 -12.14 -22.19
C GLY A 121 -6.33 -11.90 -22.45
N GLY A 122 -5.73 -10.93 -21.78
CA GLY A 122 -4.27 -10.76 -21.73
C GLY A 122 -3.72 -11.56 -20.55
N SER A 123 -2.59 -12.24 -20.70
CA SER A 123 -1.93 -12.88 -19.57
C SER A 123 -1.55 -11.79 -18.55
N SER A 124 -2.30 -11.63 -17.45
CA SER A 124 -1.71 -11.19 -16.18
C SER A 124 -0.82 -12.32 -15.64
N GLY A 125 0.17 -12.70 -16.46
CA GLY A 125 0.98 -13.91 -16.32
C GLY A 125 2.12 -13.76 -15.33
N GLY A 126 2.00 -12.95 -14.28
CA GLY A 126 3.09 -12.74 -13.34
C GLY A 126 2.66 -12.42 -11.92
N SER A 127 3.60 -12.70 -11.03
CA SER A 127 3.44 -12.82 -9.58
C SER A 127 3.32 -11.44 -8.91
N ASN A 128 2.22 -10.72 -9.15
CA ASN A 128 1.92 -9.50 -8.40
C ASN A 128 1.96 -9.84 -6.90
N ARG A 129 2.79 -9.14 -6.15
CA ARG A 129 3.09 -9.49 -4.76
C ARG A 129 2.68 -8.34 -3.84
N VAL A 130 1.83 -8.67 -2.88
CA VAL A 130 1.49 -7.78 -1.77
C VAL A 130 2.18 -8.33 -0.53
N GLN A 131 3.24 -7.67 -0.07
CA GLN A 131 4.05 -8.16 1.05
C GLN A 131 4.46 -7.03 1.98
N GLY A 132 4.44 -7.29 3.29
CA GLY A 132 5.01 -6.39 4.30
C GLY A 132 4.20 -5.12 4.56
N ASN A 133 3.00 -4.99 4.00
CA ASN A 133 2.16 -3.80 4.19
C ASN A 133 1.34 -3.84 5.49
N LEU A 134 1.07 -2.66 6.03
CA LEU A 134 0.04 -2.44 7.04
C LEU A 134 -1.26 -2.04 6.34
N ILE A 135 -2.28 -2.90 6.37
CA ILE A 135 -3.54 -2.69 5.64
C ILE A 135 -4.71 -2.61 6.63
N GLY A 136 -5.47 -1.52 6.59
CA GLY A 136 -6.64 -1.30 7.46
C GLY A 136 -6.30 -1.00 8.93
N THR A 137 -5.04 -0.69 9.22
CA THR A 137 -4.54 -0.29 10.55
C THR A 137 -4.03 1.14 10.54
N ASP A 138 -3.70 1.70 11.70
CA ASP A 138 -2.84 2.89 11.79
C ASP A 138 -1.35 2.54 11.57
N ALA A 139 -0.50 3.58 11.61
CA ALA A 139 0.95 3.43 11.49
C ALA A 139 1.60 2.58 12.61
N ALA A 140 0.92 2.41 13.75
CA ALA A 140 1.34 1.55 14.85
C ALA A 140 0.82 0.10 14.70
N ALA A 141 0.23 -0.24 13.55
CA ALA A 141 -0.42 -1.52 13.27
C ALA A 141 -1.63 -1.82 14.18
N LEU A 142 -2.24 -0.80 14.79
CA LEU A 142 -3.46 -0.96 15.58
C LEU A 142 -4.70 -0.91 14.67
N PRO A 143 -5.71 -1.76 14.91
CA PRO A 143 -6.93 -1.75 14.12
C PRO A 143 -7.77 -0.49 14.35
N ARG A 144 -8.29 0.10 13.25
CA ARG A 144 -9.05 1.36 13.30
C ARG A 144 -10.54 1.23 13.67
N TRP A 145 -11.04 0.02 13.88
CA TRP A 145 -12.44 -0.23 14.26
C TRP A 145 -12.71 -0.14 15.77
N GLY A 146 -11.79 0.47 16.53
CA GLY A 146 -11.91 0.70 17.97
C GLY A 146 -11.60 -0.55 18.79
N THR A 147 -10.86 -0.37 19.89
CA THR A 147 -10.63 -1.42 20.90
C THR A 147 -11.94 -1.91 21.55
N SER A 148 -13.01 -1.11 21.45
CA SER A 148 -14.34 -1.39 21.98
C SER A 148 -15.12 -2.48 21.24
N LYS A 149 -14.77 -2.82 19.98
CA LYS A 149 -15.36 -3.98 19.28
C LYS A 149 -14.61 -5.30 19.49
N MET A 150 -13.44 -5.28 20.15
CA MET A 150 -12.66 -6.47 20.52
C MET A 150 -12.91 -6.96 21.96
N ALA A 151 -13.86 -6.36 22.67
CA ALA A 151 -14.16 -6.73 24.05
C ALA A 151 -15.08 -7.97 24.16
N SER A 152 -15.06 -8.89 23.19
CA SER A 152 -15.62 -10.23 23.38
C SER A 152 -14.68 -11.29 22.81
N SER A 153 -13.98 -11.97 23.73
CA SER A 153 -13.40 -13.30 23.59
C SER A 153 -12.47 -13.55 22.40
N SER A 154 -11.18 -13.27 22.58
CA SER A 154 -10.03 -14.15 22.27
C SER A 154 -8.80 -13.29 21.98
N LYS A 155 -8.05 -13.03 23.05
CA LYS A 155 -6.75 -12.37 23.03
C LYS A 155 -5.75 -13.29 22.32
N THR A 156 -5.39 -12.98 21.08
CA THR A 156 -4.14 -13.46 20.47
C THR A 156 -3.63 -12.38 19.53
N VAL A 157 -2.78 -11.50 20.07
CA VAL A 157 -1.93 -10.64 19.26
C VAL A 157 -0.72 -11.49 18.90
N TRP A 158 -0.66 -11.98 17.66
CA TRP A 158 0.54 -12.61 17.12
C TRP A 158 1.59 -11.50 16.86
N THR A 159 2.31 -11.08 17.90
CA THR A 159 3.58 -10.38 17.69
C THR A 159 4.64 -11.43 17.39
N THR A 160 4.99 -11.64 16.13
CA THR A 160 6.19 -12.42 15.78
C THR A 160 7.41 -11.52 15.88
N ARG A 161 8.01 -11.45 17.08
CA ARG A 161 9.43 -11.12 17.24
C ARG A 161 10.06 -12.09 18.22
N SER A 162 10.43 -13.27 17.71
CA SER A 162 11.49 -14.07 18.32
C SER A 162 12.79 -13.67 17.64
N ALA A 163 13.50 -12.71 18.22
CA ALA A 163 14.92 -12.58 17.97
C ALA A 163 15.60 -13.64 18.83
N ALA A 164 16.19 -14.66 18.22
CA ALA A 164 17.05 -15.59 18.93
C ALA A 164 18.24 -14.81 19.53
N PRO A 165 18.63 -15.07 20.80
CA PRO A 165 19.84 -14.46 21.36
C PRO A 165 21.08 -14.97 20.60
N PRO A 166 22.12 -14.14 20.42
CA PRO A 166 23.35 -14.56 19.75
C PRO A 166 24.03 -15.70 20.51
N PRO A 167 24.70 -16.64 19.82
CA PRO A 167 25.40 -17.74 20.48
C PRO A 167 26.50 -17.20 21.40
N ALA A 168 26.55 -17.72 22.63
CA ALA A 168 27.60 -17.40 23.58
C ALA A 168 28.96 -17.78 23.00
N LEU A 169 29.92 -16.84 23.07
CA LEU A 169 31.33 -17.09 22.79
C LEU A 169 31.84 -18.16 23.76
N ALA A 170 32.26 -19.31 23.24
CA ALA A 170 33.00 -20.29 24.00
C ALA A 170 34.40 -19.75 24.30
N THR A 171 34.79 -19.70 25.57
CA THR A 171 36.17 -19.60 26.04
C THR A 171 36.73 -20.98 26.26
#